data_AF-A0A8J4U8Z1-F1
#
_entry.id   AF-A0A8J4U8Z1-F1
#
_cell.length_a   1.000
_cell.length_b   1.000
_cell.length_c   1.000
_cell.angle_alpha   90.00
_cell.angle_beta   90.00
_cell.angle_gamma   90.00
#
_symmetry.space_group_name_H-M   'P 1'
#
loop_
_entity.id
_entity.type
_entity.pdbx_description
1 polymer ?
#
loop_
_entity_poly.entity_id
_entity_poly.type
_entity_poly.pdbx_seq_one_letter_code
_entity_poly.pdbx_strand_id
1 'polypeptide(L)'
;MGVGSGSGEIDLEILKVLHEKHPDANVVNEVVEPSKPMLNKYKALLSKTPGLDYVTFRWNKMTATEFRTEWDKRNGNKMHFINMIQMLCYVDDMESTLSFYRSLLHKDGKILVILAR
;
A
#
# COMPACT_ATOMS: atom_id res chain seq x y z
N MET A 1 -0.91 -3.18 2.17
CA MET A 1 -1.09 -1.75 1.85
C MET A 1 0.15 -1.23 1.19
N GLY A 2 0.00 -0.59 0.03
CA GLY A 2 1.06 0.22 -0.58
C GLY A 2 0.79 1.69 -0.33
N VAL A 3 1.79 2.40 0.18
CA VAL A 3 1.74 3.86 0.38
C VAL A 3 2.72 4.50 -0.61
N GLY A 4 2.23 5.46 -1.40
CA GLY A 4 2.98 5.96 -2.55
C GLY A 4 3.20 4.88 -3.60
N SER A 5 2.15 4.09 -3.89
CA SER A 5 2.25 2.90 -4.76
C SER A 5 2.64 3.20 -6.20
N GLY A 6 2.56 4.46 -6.65
CA GLY A 6 2.87 4.82 -8.03
C GLY A 6 2.04 4.02 -9.03
N SER A 7 2.68 3.49 -10.06
CA SER A 7 2.07 2.65 -11.10
C SER A 7 1.88 1.19 -10.69
N GLY A 8 2.21 0.81 -9.45
CA GLY A 8 1.82 -0.47 -8.85
C GLY A 8 2.67 -1.69 -9.21
N GLU A 9 3.75 -1.53 -9.97
CA GLU A 9 4.62 -2.65 -10.36
C GLU A 9 5.18 -3.39 -9.15
N ILE A 10 5.71 -2.66 -8.16
CA ILE A 10 6.31 -3.29 -6.98
C ILE A 10 5.24 -3.85 -6.04
N ASP A 11 4.09 -3.18 -5.91
CA ASP A 11 2.96 -3.74 -5.17
C ASP A 11 2.54 -5.11 -5.72
N LEU A 12 2.50 -5.25 -7.04
CA LEU A 12 2.15 -6.53 -7.68
C LEU A 12 3.19 -7.62 -7.43
N GLU A 13 4.49 -7.29 -7.50
CA GLU A 13 5.54 -8.27 -7.16
C GLU A 13 5.45 -8.71 -5.69
N ILE A 14 5.16 -7.78 -4.77
CA ILE A 14 4.91 -8.10 -3.37
C ILE A 14 3.69 -9.03 -3.23
N LEU A 15 2.58 -8.72 -3.90
CA LEU A 15 1.36 -9.53 -3.85
C LEU A 15 1.59 -10.94 -4.38
N LYS A 16 2.34 -11.10 -5.48
CA LYS A 16 2.73 -12.41 -6.01
C LYS A 16 3.51 -13.22 -4.99
N VAL A 17 4.55 -12.63 -4.40
CA VAL A 17 5.36 -13.32 -3.37
C VAL A 17 4.53 -13.69 -2.14
N LEU A 18 3.59 -12.83 -1.73
CA LEU A 18 2.67 -13.14 -0.63
C LEU A 18 1.76 -14.31 -0.99
N HIS A 19 1.22 -14.35 -2.21
CA HIS A 19 0.35 -15.43 -2.66
C HIS A 19 1.08 -16.76 -2.81
N GLU A 20 2.31 -16.77 -3.34
CA GLU A 20 3.14 -17.98 -3.42
C GLU A 20 3.38 -18.62 -2.04
N LYS A 21 3.54 -17.79 -1.00
CA LYS A 21 3.73 -18.25 0.37
C LYS A 21 2.43 -18.61 1.08
N HIS A 22 1.31 -18.03 0.64
CA HIS A 22 -0.01 -18.15 1.26
C HIS A 22 -1.10 -18.28 0.17
N PRO A 23 -1.15 -19.40 -0.56
CA PRO A 23 -2.00 -19.54 -1.76
C PRO A 23 -3.50 -19.47 -1.44
N ASP A 24 -3.90 -19.90 -0.24
CA ASP A 24 -5.31 -19.91 0.17
C ASP A 24 -5.79 -18.57 0.76
N ALA A 25 -4.89 -17.59 0.91
CA ALA A 25 -5.22 -16.32 1.54
C ALA A 25 -5.83 -15.32 0.55
N ASN A 26 -6.99 -14.77 0.91
CA ASN A 26 -7.52 -13.58 0.25
C ASN A 26 -6.86 -12.32 0.82
N VAL A 27 -6.52 -11.38 -0.06
CA VAL A 27 -5.82 -10.15 0.29
C VAL A 27 -6.70 -8.95 -0.01
N VAL A 28 -6.86 -8.06 0.96
CA VAL A 28 -7.35 -6.70 0.71
C VAL A 28 -6.14 -5.79 0.58
N ASN A 29 -5.93 -5.23 -0.61
CA ASN A 29 -4.83 -4.28 -0.85
C ASN A 29 -5.36 -2.85 -0.87
N GLU A 30 -5.12 -2.12 0.23
CA GLU A 30 -5.26 -0.66 0.27
C GLU A 30 -4.11 -0.01 -0.52
N VAL A 31 -4.46 0.74 -1.56
CA VAL A 31 -3.53 1.53 -2.38
C VAL A 31 -3.70 2.99 -2.00
N VAL A 32 -2.63 3.65 -1.53
CA VAL A 32 -2.60 5.07 -1.19
C VAL A 32 -1.67 5.78 -2.17
N GLU A 33 -2.24 6.55 -3.08
CA GLU A 33 -1.49 7.22 -4.15
C GLU A 33 -2.22 8.51 -4.61
N PRO A 34 -1.63 9.70 -4.45
CA PRO A 34 -2.29 10.96 -4.80
C PRO A 34 -2.40 11.18 -6.32
N SER A 35 -1.48 10.64 -7.11
CA SER A 35 -1.38 10.91 -8.55
C SER A 35 -2.40 10.11 -9.35
N LYS A 36 -3.43 10.80 -9.87
CA LYS A 36 -4.41 10.20 -10.80
C LYS A 36 -3.75 9.54 -12.02
N PRO A 37 -2.74 10.14 -12.69
CA PRO A 37 -2.01 9.46 -13.75
C PRO A 37 -1.36 8.15 -13.31
N MET A 38 -0.77 8.08 -12.11
CA MET A 38 -0.16 6.83 -11.60
C MET A 38 -1.21 5.78 -11.29
N LEU A 39 -2.31 6.14 -10.64
CA LEU A 39 -3.44 5.24 -10.42
C LEU A 39 -4.03 4.68 -11.72
N ASN A 40 -4.10 5.50 -12.77
CA ASN A 40 -4.54 5.03 -14.09
C ASN A 40 -3.57 3.99 -14.66
N LYS A 41 -2.25 4.22 -14.53
CA LYS A 41 -1.24 3.24 -14.94
C LYS A 41 -1.35 1.94 -14.15
N TYR A 42 -1.55 2.03 -12.83
CA TYR A 42 -1.75 0.87 -11.97
C TYR A 42 -2.99 0.07 -12.40
N LYS A 43 -4.14 0.72 -12.59
CA LYS A 43 -5.34 0.02 -13.08
C LYS A 43 -5.14 -0.62 -14.45
N ALA A 44 -4.42 0.04 -15.36
CA ALA A 44 -4.09 -0.52 -16.67
C ALA A 44 -3.14 -1.72 -16.56
N LEU A 45 -2.19 -1.71 -15.62
CA LEU A 45 -1.33 -2.85 -15.31
C LEU A 45 -2.14 -4.04 -14.79
N LEU A 46 -3.08 -3.79 -13.88
CA LEU A 46 -4.00 -4.82 -13.36
C LEU A 46 -4.84 -5.45 -14.46
N SER A 47 -5.39 -4.65 -15.39
CA SER A 47 -6.19 -5.20 -16.50
C SER A 47 -5.42 -6.14 -17.44
N LYS A 48 -4.09 -6.08 -17.43
CA LYS A 48 -3.20 -6.90 -18.24
C LYS A 48 -2.58 -8.05 -17.45
N THR A 49 -2.81 -8.11 -16.14
CA THR A 49 -2.20 -9.09 -15.25
C THR A 49 -3.25 -10.13 -14.83
N PRO A 50 -3.21 -11.35 -15.36
CA PRO A 50 -4.13 -12.41 -14.96
C PRO A 50 -3.81 -12.95 -13.56
N GLY A 51 -4.73 -13.72 -12.98
CA GLY A 51 -4.49 -14.45 -11.73
C GLY A 51 -4.46 -13.58 -10.48
N LEU A 52 -5.26 -12.52 -10.43
CA LEU A 52 -5.38 -11.60 -9.29
C LEU A 52 -6.70 -11.75 -8.53
N ASP A 53 -7.44 -12.84 -8.75
CA ASP A 53 -8.77 -13.06 -8.17
C ASP A 53 -8.74 -13.16 -6.63
N TYR A 54 -7.57 -13.47 -6.06
CA TYR A 54 -7.34 -13.48 -4.61
C TYR A 54 -7.17 -12.07 -4.00
N VAL A 55 -7.14 -11.01 -4.81
CA VAL A 55 -6.89 -9.63 -4.34
C VAL A 55 -8.09 -8.72 -4.56
N THR A 56 -8.58 -8.12 -3.48
CA THR A 56 -9.50 -6.98 -3.53
C THR A 56 -8.73 -5.67 -3.40
N PHE A 57 -8.73 -4.85 -4.46
CA PHE A 57 -8.07 -3.54 -4.45
C PHE A 57 -8.99 -2.45 -3.93
N ARG A 58 -8.48 -1.62 -3.01
CA ARG A 58 -9.13 -0.41 -2.52
C ARG A 58 -8.29 0.80 -2.86
N TRP A 59 -8.90 1.76 -3.53
CA TRP A 59 -8.20 2.90 -4.12
C TRP A 59 -8.39 4.16 -3.28
N ASN A 60 -7.31 4.65 -2.70
CA ASN A 60 -7.28 5.88 -1.92
C ASN A 60 -6.45 6.92 -2.66
N LYS A 61 -7.13 7.74 -3.49
CA LYS A 61 -6.49 8.85 -4.21
C LYS A 61 -6.25 10.04 -3.27
N MET A 62 -5.21 9.94 -2.46
CA MET A 62 -4.82 10.92 -1.45
C MET A 62 -3.35 10.74 -1.08
N THR A 63 -2.77 11.75 -0.45
CA THR A 63 -1.43 11.69 0.13
C THR A 63 -1.41 10.79 1.37
N ALA A 64 -0.20 10.42 1.80
CA ALA A 64 -0.01 9.66 3.04
C ALA A 64 -0.54 10.40 4.28
N THR A 65 -0.35 11.73 4.31
CA THR A 65 -0.82 12.61 5.39
C THR A 65 -2.34 12.71 5.44
N GLU A 66 -2.99 12.86 4.29
CA GLU A 66 -4.46 12.87 4.21
C GLU A 66 -5.04 11.52 4.61
N PHE A 67 -4.40 10.42 4.17
CA PHE A 67 -4.82 9.06 4.51
C PHE A 67 -4.84 8.83 6.02
N ARG A 68 -3.84 9.35 6.76
CA ARG A 68 -3.84 9.29 8.23
C ARG A 68 -5.13 9.84 8.84
N THR A 69 -5.54 11.03 8.42
CA THR A 69 -6.75 11.69 8.93
C THR A 69 -8.02 10.92 8.57
N GLU A 70 -8.05 10.33 7.37
CA GLU A 70 -9.19 9.53 6.91
C GLU A 70 -9.29 8.17 7.58
N TRP A 71 -8.15 7.55 7.89
CA TRP A 71 -8.08 6.23 8.49
C TRP A 71 -8.71 6.18 9.88
N ASP A 72 -8.41 7.20 10.71
CA ASP A 72 -8.94 7.32 12.06
C ASP A 72 -10.47 7.45 12.07
N LYS A 73 -11.05 8.11 11.07
CA LYS A 73 -12.52 8.24 10.92
C LYS A 73 -13.19 6.93 10.52
N ARG A 74 -12.49 6.06 9.80
CA ARG A 74 -13.04 4.84 9.22
C ARG A 74 -13.02 3.64 10.17
N ASN A 75 -12.45 3.79 11.38
CA ASN A 75 -12.15 2.67 12.27
C ASN A 75 -11.44 1.51 11.53
N GLY A 76 -10.46 1.86 10.70
CA GLY A 76 -9.85 0.90 9.78
C GLY A 76 -9.14 -0.25 10.49
N ASN A 77 -9.20 -1.44 9.87
CA ASN A 77 -8.60 -2.68 10.40
C ASN A 77 -7.07 -2.63 10.43
N LYS A 78 -6.44 -3.26 11.42
CA LYS A 78 -4.98 -3.39 11.43
C LYS A 78 -4.45 -4.11 10.16
N MET A 79 -3.20 -3.82 9.83
CA MET A 79 -2.52 -4.25 8.62
C MET A 79 -1.53 -5.38 8.91
N HIS A 80 -1.48 -6.38 8.03
CA HIS A 80 -0.47 -7.43 8.08
C HIS A 80 0.84 -7.01 7.42
N PHE A 81 0.75 -6.20 6.36
CA PHE A 81 1.91 -5.75 5.61
C PHE A 81 1.68 -4.35 5.03
N ILE A 82 2.67 -3.48 5.23
CA ILE A 82 2.71 -2.12 4.67
C ILE A 82 4.03 -1.97 3.90
N ASN A 83 3.98 -1.44 2.69
CA ASN A 83 5.18 -1.04 1.95
C ASN A 83 5.17 0.48 1.69
N MET A 84 6.33 1.10 1.82
CA MET A 84 6.58 2.53 1.60
C MET A 84 7.87 2.67 0.80
N ILE A 85 7.75 2.64 -0.53
CA ILE A 85 8.89 2.51 -1.44
C ILE A 85 9.12 3.85 -2.13
N GLN A 86 10.29 4.45 -1.89
CA GLN A 86 10.75 5.71 -2.47
C GLN A 86 9.76 6.89 -2.31
N MET A 87 8.89 6.82 -1.31
CA MET A 87 7.82 7.81 -1.12
C MET A 87 8.06 8.75 0.06
N LEU A 88 8.95 8.38 1.00
CA LEU A 88 9.21 9.17 2.20
C LEU A 88 9.97 10.48 1.92
N CYS A 89 10.56 10.64 0.73
CA CYS A 89 11.12 11.93 0.30
C CYS A 89 10.02 12.96 -0.05
N TYR A 90 8.75 12.56 -0.10
CA TYR A 90 7.61 13.43 -0.40
C TYR A 90 6.76 13.76 0.83
N VAL A 91 7.21 13.40 2.04
CA VAL A 91 6.50 13.75 3.28
C VAL A 91 7.31 14.75 4.09
N ASP A 92 6.60 15.70 4.72
CA ASP A 92 7.24 16.77 5.51
C ASP A 92 7.86 16.24 6.81
N ASP A 93 7.21 15.26 7.43
CA ASP A 93 7.64 14.64 8.69
C ASP A 93 7.69 13.11 8.53
N MET A 94 8.89 12.62 8.24
CA MET A 94 9.15 11.18 8.05
C MET A 94 8.93 10.38 9.34
N GLU A 95 9.31 10.92 10.50
CA GLU A 95 9.23 10.19 11.78
C GLU A 95 7.77 10.00 12.20
N SER A 96 6.98 11.08 12.17
CA SER A 96 5.55 11.04 12.48
C SER A 96 4.78 10.16 11.48
N THR A 97 5.15 10.22 10.20
CA THR A 97 4.55 9.37 9.17
C THR A 97 4.85 7.89 9.45
N LEU A 98 6.11 7.53 9.67
CA LEU A 98 6.51 6.14 9.97
C LEU A 98 5.87 5.62 11.25
N SER A 99 5.82 6.45 12.30
CA SER A 99 5.18 6.11 13.57
C SER A 99 3.69 5.79 13.37
N PHE A 100 2.98 6.62 12.61
CA PHE A 100 1.58 6.38 12.27
C PHE A 100 1.40 5.06 11.53
N TYR A 101 2.08 4.83 10.41
CA TYR A 101 1.90 3.60 9.63
C TYR A 101 2.33 2.34 10.39
N ARG A 102 3.39 2.42 11.20
CA ARG A 102 3.78 1.32 12.09
C ARG A 102 2.70 1.02 13.12
N SER A 103 2.02 2.04 13.65
CA SER A 103 0.92 1.85 14.59
C SER A 103 -0.26 1.10 13.96
N LEU A 104 -0.41 1.11 12.63
CA LEU A 104 -1.48 0.40 11.93
C LEU A 104 -1.23 -1.11 11.84
N LEU A 105 -0.04 -1.61 12.16
CA LEU A 105 0.28 -3.02 12.05
C LEU A 105 -0.41 -3.88 13.13
N HIS A 106 -0.77 -5.10 12.77
CA HIS A 106 -0.98 -6.17 13.75
C HIS A 106 0.32 -6.47 14.50
N LYS A 107 0.23 -7.19 15.62
CA LYS A 107 1.39 -7.58 16.46
C LYS A 107 2.55 -8.18 15.64
N ASP A 108 2.22 -9.04 14.67
CA ASP A 108 3.21 -9.71 13.81
C ASP A 108 3.35 -9.07 12.43
N GLY A 109 2.66 -7.96 12.20
CA GLY A 109 2.69 -7.23 10.94
C GLY A 109 4.07 -6.63 10.68
N LYS A 110 4.39 -6.45 9.40
CA LYS A 110 5.68 -5.91 8.96
C LYS A 110 5.50 -4.66 8.10
N ILE A 111 6.46 -3.75 8.20
CA ILE A 111 6.58 -2.60 7.31
C ILE A 111 7.89 -2.69 6.54
N LEU A 112 7.81 -2.56 5.23
CA LEU A 112 8.97 -2.44 4.34
C LEU A 112 9.13 -0.99 3.92
N VAL A 113 10.31 -0.43 4.15
CA VAL A 113 10.66 0.94 3.76
C VAL A 113 11.87 0.88 2.85
N ILE A 114 11.79 1.52 1.68
CA ILE A 114 12.91 1.69 0.77
C ILE A 114 13.06 3.18 0.51
N LEU A 115 14.27 3.71 0.73
CA LEU A 115 14.62 5.09 0.44
C LEU A 115 15.47 5.15 -0.83
N ALA A 116 15.28 6.19 -1.65
CA ALA A 116 16.25 6.54 -2.68
C ALA A 116 17.30 7.47 -2.05
N ARG A 117 18.58 7.23 -2.36
CA ARG A 117 19.67 8.17 -2.09
C ARG A 117 19.97 8.99 -3.32
#